data_AF-C3QS39-F1
#
_entry.id   AF-C3QS39-F1
#
_cell.length_a   1.000
_cell.length_b   1.000
_cell.length_c   1.000
_cell.angle_alpha   90.00
_cell.angle_beta   90.00
_cell.angle_gamma   90.00
#
_symmetry.space_group_name_H-M   'P 1'
#
loop_
_entity.id
_entity.type
_entity.pdbx_description
1 polymer ?
#
loop_
_entity_poly.entity_id
_entity_poly.type
_entity_poly.pdbx_seq_one_letter_code
_entity_poly.pdbx_strand_id
1 'polypeptide(L)'
;MLRLGANDPDFNLRNETAFLIREKARKNHTFATSIETHGEYDVVMETSSNLTSSCEEVKVVMDTASYTVVKATYKGGHSVMLCLSNTDADKEKGHRLTVEGTMYAWNGRCGVFMK
;
A
#
# COMPACT_ATOMS: atom_id res chain seq x y z
N MET A 1 7.93 7.17 -16.19
CA MET A 1 8.74 5.94 -16.08
C MET A 1 10.20 6.33 -16.27
N LEU A 2 11.07 5.95 -15.33
CA LEU A 2 12.50 6.24 -15.38
C LEU A 2 13.24 5.05 -15.98
N ARG A 3 14.37 5.32 -16.64
CA ARG A 3 15.28 4.29 -17.15
C ARG A 3 16.71 4.56 -16.69
N LEU A 4 17.43 3.50 -16.37
CA LEU A 4 18.86 3.54 -16.05
C LEU A 4 19.68 3.68 -17.34
N GLY A 5 20.84 4.38 -17.28
CA GLY A 5 21.75 4.51 -18.42
C GLY A 5 22.42 5.89 -18.60
N ALA A 6 22.08 6.88 -17.78
CA ALA A 6 22.80 8.16 -17.80
C ALA A 6 24.26 7.98 -17.34
N ASN A 7 25.19 8.66 -18.03
CA ASN A 7 26.64 8.62 -17.74
C ASN A 7 27.28 7.22 -17.79
N ASP A 8 26.82 6.35 -18.69
CA ASP A 8 27.38 5.01 -18.87
C ASP A 8 27.97 4.81 -20.28
N PRO A 9 29.11 5.46 -20.60
CA PRO A 9 29.73 5.35 -21.92
C PRO A 9 30.28 3.95 -22.23
N ASP A 10 30.59 3.17 -21.19
CA ASP A 10 31.20 1.84 -21.29
C ASP A 10 30.17 0.70 -21.17
N PHE A 11 28.87 1.03 -21.17
CA PHE A 11 27.76 0.05 -21.13
C PHE A 11 27.81 -0.91 -19.93
N ASN A 12 28.22 -0.41 -18.76
CA ASN A 12 28.29 -1.20 -17.52
C ASN A 12 26.93 -1.40 -16.85
N LEU A 13 25.94 -0.53 -17.12
CA LEU A 13 24.65 -0.56 -16.48
C LEU A 13 23.67 -1.46 -17.24
N ARG A 14 23.01 -2.36 -16.50
CA ARG A 14 21.88 -3.13 -17.03
C ARG A 14 20.69 -2.24 -17.35
N ASN A 15 19.92 -2.62 -18.37
CA ASN A 15 18.66 -1.94 -18.71
C ASN A 15 17.64 -2.15 -17.59
N GLU A 16 17.35 -1.09 -16.85
CA GLU A 16 16.44 -1.13 -15.71
C GLU A 16 15.42 -0.01 -15.76
N THR A 17 14.24 -0.33 -15.25
CA THR A 17 13.10 0.58 -15.26
C THR A 17 12.66 0.88 -13.84
N ALA A 18 12.24 2.11 -13.58
CA ALA A 18 11.74 2.50 -12.27
C ALA A 18 10.48 3.38 -12.37
N PHE A 19 9.66 3.28 -11.34
CA PHE A 19 8.56 4.19 -11.08
C PHE A 19 8.91 5.08 -9.90
N LEU A 20 8.65 6.39 -10.00
CA LEU A 20 8.96 7.36 -8.96
C LEU A 20 7.72 8.19 -8.67
N ILE A 21 7.26 8.11 -7.42
CA ILE A 21 6.31 9.06 -6.86
C ILE A 21 7.14 10.16 -6.19
N ARG A 22 6.91 11.42 -6.56
CA ARG A 22 7.64 12.57 -6.02
C ARG A 22 6.67 13.69 -5.73
N GLU A 23 6.70 14.18 -4.51
CA GLU A 23 6.02 15.40 -4.08
C GLU A 23 7.07 16.51 -3.84
N LYS A 24 6.72 17.77 -4.11
CA LYS A 24 7.65 18.91 -3.99
C LYS A 24 7.20 19.89 -2.91
N ALA A 25 8.18 20.53 -2.26
CA ALA A 25 7.98 21.71 -1.41
C ALA A 25 6.94 21.54 -0.27
N ARG A 26 6.99 20.41 0.42
CA ARG A 26 6.15 20.14 1.58
C ARG A 26 6.98 19.50 2.70
N LYS A 27 6.54 19.74 3.93
CA LYS A 27 7.28 19.34 5.13
C LYS A 27 7.06 17.87 5.49
N ASN A 28 5.81 17.40 5.40
CA ASN A 28 5.40 16.04 5.78
C ASN A 28 4.62 15.38 4.64
N HIS A 29 4.85 14.09 4.45
CA HIS A 29 4.22 13.27 3.42
C HIS A 29 3.96 11.86 3.94
N THR A 30 2.81 11.32 3.56
CA THR A 30 2.46 9.90 3.76
C THR A 30 2.06 9.33 2.41
N PHE A 31 2.81 8.35 1.92
CA PHE A 31 2.51 7.60 0.71
C PHE A 31 1.99 6.22 1.11
N ALA A 32 0.83 5.84 0.59
CA ALA A 32 0.25 4.52 0.77
C ALA A 32 0.06 3.86 -0.59
N THR A 33 0.54 2.62 -0.71
CA THR A 33 0.47 1.83 -1.95
C THR A 33 0.06 0.41 -1.62
N SER A 34 -0.75 -0.20 -2.49
CA SER A 34 -1.03 -1.63 -2.48
C SER A 34 -0.27 -2.27 -3.64
N ILE A 35 0.35 -3.44 -3.38
CA ILE A 35 0.94 -4.28 -4.41
C ILE A 35 0.13 -5.57 -4.40
N GLU A 36 -0.57 -5.83 -5.51
CA GLU A 36 -1.45 -6.98 -5.66
C GLU A 36 -0.87 -7.93 -6.72
N THR A 37 -0.64 -9.17 -6.33
CA THR A 37 -0.43 -10.26 -7.30
C THR A 37 -1.79 -10.80 -7.71
N HIS A 38 -2.15 -10.70 -8.98
CA HIS A 38 -3.43 -11.18 -9.49
C HIS A 38 -3.29 -11.75 -10.90
N GLY A 39 -4.33 -12.45 -11.32
CA GLY A 39 -4.41 -13.03 -12.64
C GLY A 39 -3.68 -14.35 -12.78
N GLU A 40 -4.11 -15.12 -13.76
CA GLU A 40 -3.45 -16.34 -14.21
C GLU A 40 -3.31 -16.27 -15.73
N TYR A 41 -2.18 -16.73 -16.22
CA TYR A 41 -1.89 -16.81 -17.64
C TYR A 41 -1.20 -18.14 -17.93
N ASP A 42 -1.90 -19.02 -18.64
CA ASP A 42 -1.38 -20.30 -19.11
C ASP A 42 -1.14 -20.21 -20.62
N VAL A 43 0.14 -20.21 -21.01
CA VAL A 43 0.58 -20.14 -22.40
C VAL A 43 0.35 -21.44 -23.17
N VAL A 44 0.31 -22.59 -22.50
CA VAL A 44 0.15 -23.90 -23.15
C VAL A 44 -1.31 -24.13 -23.49
N MET A 45 -2.21 -23.78 -22.56
CA MET A 45 -3.65 -23.88 -22.77
C MET A 45 -4.24 -22.65 -23.47
N GLU A 46 -3.43 -21.61 -23.68
CA GLU A 46 -3.86 -20.31 -24.22
C GLU A 46 -5.02 -19.69 -23.42
N THR A 47 -4.99 -19.83 -22.09
CA THR A 47 -6.04 -19.30 -21.21
C THR A 47 -5.53 -18.17 -20.33
N SER A 48 -6.46 -17.26 -19.99
CA SER A 48 -6.17 -16.16 -19.09
C SER A 48 -7.37 -15.85 -18.22
N SER A 49 -7.14 -15.51 -16.96
CA SER A 49 -8.19 -15.15 -16.00
C SER A 49 -7.72 -14.03 -15.08
N ASN A 50 -8.64 -13.22 -14.55
CA ASN A 50 -8.38 -12.19 -13.54
C ASN A 50 -7.23 -11.20 -13.89
N LEU A 51 -7.10 -10.84 -15.17
CA LEU A 51 -6.00 -10.00 -15.69
C LEU A 51 -6.04 -8.53 -15.25
N THR A 52 -7.11 -8.09 -14.60
CA THR A 52 -7.24 -6.72 -14.09
C THR A 52 -7.19 -6.72 -12.58
N SER A 53 -6.56 -5.69 -12.01
CA SER A 53 -6.48 -5.52 -10.56
C SER A 53 -7.88 -5.59 -9.93
N SER A 54 -7.96 -6.23 -8.77
CA SER A 54 -9.15 -6.19 -7.93
C SER A 54 -9.16 -4.96 -7.04
N CYS A 55 -8.01 -4.31 -6.80
CA CYS A 55 -7.91 -3.09 -6.01
C CYS A 55 -8.59 -1.91 -6.73
N GLU A 56 -9.60 -1.35 -6.09
CA GLU A 56 -10.38 -0.21 -6.59
C GLU A 56 -9.85 1.12 -6.03
N GLU A 57 -9.44 1.14 -4.76
CA GLU A 57 -8.94 2.35 -4.11
C GLU A 57 -7.94 2.01 -3.00
N VAL A 58 -6.93 2.86 -2.82
CA VAL A 58 -6.09 2.91 -1.62
C VAL A 58 -6.13 4.34 -1.09
N LYS A 59 -6.51 4.50 0.18
CA LYS A 59 -6.73 5.81 0.79
C LYS A 59 -6.15 5.88 2.20
N VAL A 60 -5.40 6.94 2.47
CA VAL A 60 -5.05 7.32 3.85
C VAL A 60 -6.27 7.99 4.46
N VAL A 61 -6.94 7.31 5.39
CA VAL A 61 -8.19 7.78 6.03
C VAL A 61 -7.94 8.51 7.35
N MET A 62 -6.75 8.34 7.93
CA MET A 62 -6.28 9.10 9.08
C MET A 62 -4.75 9.23 9.02
N ASP A 63 -4.23 10.42 9.28
CA ASP A 63 -2.79 10.64 9.43
C ASP A 63 -2.53 11.70 10.49
N THR A 64 -2.02 11.27 11.64
CA THR A 64 -1.76 12.09 12.82
C THR A 64 -0.40 11.72 13.41
N ALA A 65 0.10 12.53 14.35
CA ALA A 65 1.35 12.21 15.03
C ALA A 65 1.31 10.85 15.74
N SER A 66 0.14 10.43 16.24
CA SER A 66 -0.01 9.18 16.99
C SER A 66 -0.43 7.99 16.13
N TYR A 67 -1.14 8.21 15.03
CA TYR A 67 -1.74 7.14 14.23
C TYR A 67 -1.78 7.45 12.74
N THR A 68 -1.57 6.41 11.94
CA THR A 68 -1.81 6.43 10.49
C THR A 68 -2.75 5.26 10.16
N VAL A 69 -3.82 5.53 9.41
CA VAL A 69 -4.79 4.51 9.00
C VAL A 69 -4.95 4.54 7.49
N VAL A 70 -4.80 3.38 6.87
CA VAL A 70 -4.92 3.18 5.42
C VAL A 70 -6.05 2.19 5.15
N LYS A 71 -6.92 2.51 4.20
CA LYS A 71 -7.98 1.65 3.71
C LYS A 71 -7.69 1.30 2.26
N ALA A 72 -7.67 0.01 1.95
CA ALA A 72 -7.67 -0.51 0.59
C ALA A 72 -9.01 -1.19 0.33
N THR A 73 -9.69 -0.80 -0.75
CA THR A 73 -10.96 -1.39 -1.19
C THR A 73 -10.72 -2.18 -2.46
N TYR A 74 -11.37 -3.35 -2.54
CA TYR A 74 -11.25 -4.30 -3.64
C TYR A 74 -12.65 -4.68 -4.15
N LYS A 75 -12.70 -5.16 -5.40
CA LYS A 75 -13.91 -5.66 -6.05
C LYS A 75 -14.61 -6.70 -5.18
N GLY A 76 -15.94 -6.78 -5.31
CA GLY A 76 -16.75 -7.69 -4.49
C GLY A 76 -17.05 -7.17 -3.08
N GLY A 77 -16.68 -5.91 -2.79
CA GLY A 77 -16.92 -5.28 -1.49
C GLY A 77 -15.89 -5.64 -0.42
N HIS A 78 -14.80 -6.29 -0.82
CA HIS A 78 -13.70 -6.63 0.06
C HIS A 78 -12.90 -5.40 0.45
N SER A 79 -12.41 -5.36 1.69
CA SER A 79 -11.53 -4.27 2.10
C SER A 79 -10.54 -4.68 3.16
N VAL A 80 -9.39 -3.99 3.17
CA VAL A 80 -8.36 -4.10 4.20
C VAL A 80 -8.18 -2.74 4.83
N MET A 81 -8.32 -2.66 6.15
CA MET A 81 -7.98 -1.50 6.95
C MET A 81 -6.74 -1.79 7.77
N LEU A 82 -5.66 -1.05 7.51
CA LEU A 82 -4.42 -1.08 8.26
C LEU A 82 -4.37 0.12 9.21
N CYS A 83 -4.39 -0.14 10.51
CA CYS A 83 -4.20 0.85 11.56
C CYS A 83 -2.79 0.74 12.12
N LEU A 84 -2.05 1.85 12.14
CA LEU A 84 -0.68 1.93 12.66
C LEU A 84 -0.64 2.89 13.85
N SER A 85 -0.05 2.44 14.96
CA SER A 85 0.37 3.32 16.06
C SER A 85 1.77 3.83 15.76
N ASN A 86 1.95 5.15 15.69
CA ASN A 86 3.23 5.78 15.33
C ASN A 86 4.15 5.94 16.54
N THR A 87 3.59 6.12 17.74
CA THR A 87 4.35 6.49 18.95
C THR A 87 4.54 5.36 19.96
N ASP A 88 3.64 4.38 20.00
CA ASP A 88 3.66 3.32 21.02
C ASP A 88 3.50 1.96 20.33
N ALA A 89 4.58 1.17 20.32
CA ALA A 89 4.68 -0.07 19.55
C ALA A 89 4.62 -1.33 20.44
N ASP A 90 4.46 -1.15 21.76
CA ASP A 90 4.46 -2.24 22.72
C ASP A 90 3.31 -3.21 22.43
N LYS A 91 3.61 -4.51 22.41
CA LYS A 91 2.65 -5.57 22.05
C LYS A 91 1.44 -5.62 22.98
N GLU A 92 1.59 -5.19 24.23
CA GLU A 92 0.52 -5.17 25.23
C GLU A 92 -0.25 -3.84 25.22
N LYS A 93 0.23 -2.84 24.47
CA LYS A 93 -0.45 -1.56 24.37
C LYS A 93 -1.74 -1.69 23.58
N GLY A 94 -2.86 -1.44 24.24
CA GLY A 94 -4.16 -1.32 23.59
C GLY A 94 -4.39 0.04 22.93
N HIS A 95 -4.90 -0.01 21.71
CA HIS A 95 -5.29 1.13 20.90
C HIS A 95 -6.77 1.02 20.53
N ARG A 96 -7.46 2.18 20.47
CA ARG A 96 -8.85 2.28 20.03
C ARG A 96 -9.02 3.52 19.19
N LEU A 97 -9.57 3.37 17.98
CA LEU A 97 -9.84 4.46 17.05
C LEU A 97 -11.22 4.29 16.43
N THR A 98 -11.91 5.40 16.21
CA THR A 98 -13.12 5.42 15.38
C THR A 98 -12.77 5.98 14.01
N VAL A 99 -12.99 5.19 12.97
CA VAL A 99 -12.75 5.55 11.57
C VAL A 99 -14.05 5.34 10.82
N GLU A 100 -14.54 6.37 10.13
CA GLU A 100 -15.79 6.33 9.35
C GLU A 100 -17.00 5.82 10.17
N GLY A 101 -17.05 6.13 11.47
CA GLY A 101 -18.13 5.70 12.38
C GLY A 101 -18.01 4.27 12.91
N THR A 102 -16.98 3.51 12.51
CA THR A 102 -16.69 2.17 13.02
C THR A 102 -15.52 2.22 14.02
N MET A 103 -15.65 1.53 15.16
CA MET A 103 -14.59 1.44 16.17
C MET A 103 -13.67 0.25 15.89
N TYR A 104 -12.38 0.52 15.80
CA TYR A 104 -11.31 -0.45 15.62
C TYR A 104 -10.44 -0.48 16.89
N ALA A 105 -10.23 -1.68 17.42
CA ALA A 105 -9.39 -1.91 18.59
C ALA A 105 -8.33 -2.97 18.28
N TRP A 106 -7.08 -2.68 18.63
CA TRP A 106 -5.97 -3.63 18.47
C TRP A 106 -4.92 -3.41 19.56
N ASN A 107 -4.03 -4.38 19.73
CA ASN A 107 -2.85 -4.22 20.57
C ASN A 107 -1.58 -4.21 19.72
N GLY A 108 -0.53 -3.52 20.16
CA GLY A 108 0.73 -3.48 19.44
C GLY A 108 0.81 -2.45 18.33
N ARG A 109 1.88 -2.56 17.53
CA ARG A 109 2.23 -1.57 16.49
C ARG A 109 1.15 -1.41 15.43
N CYS A 110 0.49 -2.49 15.02
CA CYS A 110 -0.50 -2.45 13.96
C CYS A 110 -1.70 -3.38 14.21
N GLY A 111 -2.85 -2.93 13.73
CA GLY A 111 -4.06 -3.74 13.60
C GLY A 111 -4.43 -3.85 12.12
N VAL A 112 -4.80 -5.04 11.67
CA VAL A 112 -5.28 -5.28 10.31
C VAL A 112 -6.68 -5.86 10.39
N PHE A 113 -7.63 -5.21 9.73
CA PHE A 113 -9.03 -5.59 9.73
C PHE A 113 -9.47 -5.82 8.29
N MET A 114 -10.16 -6.93 8.07
CA MET A 114 -10.62 -7.34 6.74
C MET A 114 -12.13 -7.48 6.73
N LYS A 115 -12.74 -7.16 5.60
CA LYS A 115 -14.16 -7.41 5.32
C LYS A 115 -14.28 -8.14 3.98
#